data_AF-W6W1Y7-F1
#
_entry.id   AF-W6W1Y7-F1
#
_cell.length_a   1.000
_cell.length_b   1.000
_cell.length_c   1.000
_cell.angle_alpha   90.00
_cell.angle_beta   90.00
_cell.angle_gamma   90.00
#
_symmetry.space_group_name_H-M   'P 1'
#
loop_
_entity.id
_entity.type
_entity.pdbx_description
1 polymer ?
#
loop_
_entity_poly.entity_id
_entity_poly.type
_entity_poly.pdbx_seq_one_letter_code
_entity_poly.pdbx_strand_id
1 'polypeptide(L)'
;MDKGVHWIAGPLSYKTADAGVYPDRIVQICKWEFIGVTPAGEIRRWHLCFSLETKKFTSNPLTVTYWDKIHAKDLADIYRPIAVLRHMLPKGSVAVAMKSMLKPEDIAEVTAISLRGGRMDG
;
A
#
# COMPACT_ATOMS: atom_id res chain seq x y z
N MET A 1 -7.47 17.42 -2.19
CA MET A 1 -8.14 16.11 -2.36
C MET A 1 -7.34 15.33 -3.38
N ASP A 2 -6.92 14.12 -3.04
CA ASP A 2 -6.19 13.20 -3.90
C ASP A 2 -7.17 12.69 -4.99
N LYS A 3 -7.45 13.54 -5.98
CA LYS A 3 -8.49 13.35 -7.02
C LYS A 3 -8.13 12.27 -8.05
N GLY A 4 -7.01 11.57 -7.86
CA GLY A 4 -6.39 10.76 -8.89
C GLY A 4 -6.85 9.30 -8.97
N VAL A 5 -7.60 8.76 -8.00
CA VAL A 5 -7.89 7.32 -7.95
C VAL A 5 -9.39 7.05 -7.91
N HIS A 6 -9.87 6.19 -8.82
CA HIS A 6 -11.24 5.76 -8.92
C HIS A 6 -11.52 4.53 -8.04
N TRP A 7 -10.65 3.53 -8.09
CA TRP A 7 -10.70 2.35 -7.21
C TRP A 7 -9.30 1.87 -6.81
N ILE A 8 -9.24 1.15 -5.70
CA ILE A 8 -8.02 0.56 -5.13
C ILE A 8 -8.28 -0.92 -4.87
N ALA A 9 -7.36 -1.79 -5.24
CA ALA A 9 -7.35 -3.22 -4.90
C ALA A 9 -6.09 -3.56 -4.11
N GLY A 10 -6.25 -4.44 -3.12
CA GLY A 10 -5.17 -4.93 -2.27
C GLY A 10 -5.61 -5.12 -0.81
N PRO A 11 -4.68 -5.51 0.08
CA PRO A 11 -3.27 -5.75 -0.21
C PRO A 11 -3.05 -6.97 -1.14
N LEU A 12 -2.19 -6.83 -2.16
CA LEU A 12 -1.90 -7.86 -3.17
C LEU A 12 -0.74 -8.77 -2.76
N SER A 13 0.22 -8.21 -2.04
CA SER A 13 1.33 -8.94 -1.45
C SER A 13 1.71 -8.30 -0.12
N TYR A 14 2.21 -9.12 0.79
CA TYR A 14 2.82 -8.71 2.04
C TYR A 14 4.29 -9.08 1.99
N LYS A 15 5.15 -8.13 2.32
CA LYS A 15 6.56 -8.39 2.60
C LYS A 15 6.87 -7.78 3.95
N THR A 16 7.35 -8.60 4.88
CA THR A 16 8.22 -8.10 5.94
C THR A 16 9.46 -7.58 5.23
N ALA A 17 9.58 -6.25 5.13
CA ALA A 17 10.84 -5.67 4.74
C ALA A 17 11.84 -6.06 5.84
N ASP A 18 12.94 -6.71 5.45
CA ASP A 18 14.13 -6.74 6.29
C ASP A 18 14.35 -5.31 6.81
N ALA A 19 14.80 -5.16 8.05
CA ALA A 19 15.23 -3.89 8.61
C ALA A 19 16.47 -3.38 7.84
N GLY A 20 16.30 -3.08 6.56
CA GLY A 20 17.27 -2.58 5.64
C GLY A 20 17.26 -1.07 5.71
N VAL A 21 18.47 -0.49 5.72
CA VAL A 21 18.67 0.95 5.66
C VAL A 21 18.22 1.42 4.27
N TYR A 22 17.01 1.97 4.18
CA TYR A 22 16.58 2.72 3.01
C TYR A 22 17.40 4.02 2.92
N PRO A 23 17.52 4.67 1.74
CA PRO A 23 18.40 5.84 1.53
C PRO A 23 18.11 7.02 2.47
N ASP A 24 16.96 7.01 3.15
CA ASP A 24 16.51 7.98 4.14
C ASP A 24 16.76 7.56 5.60
N ARG A 25 17.44 6.43 5.85
CA ARG A 25 17.65 5.80 7.18
C ARG A 25 16.37 5.40 7.92
N ILE A 26 15.21 5.39 7.26
CA ILE A 26 13.95 5.03 7.90
C ILE A 26 13.82 3.51 7.91
N VAL A 27 13.81 2.90 9.09
CA VAL A 27 13.50 1.47 9.24
C VAL A 27 12.01 1.25 8.94
N GLN A 28 11.72 0.75 7.74
CA GLN A 28 10.39 0.27 7.34
C GLN A 28 10.38 -1.25 7.49
N ILE A 29 9.36 -1.80 8.15
CA ILE A 29 9.33 -3.25 8.43
C ILE A 29 8.23 -3.98 7.68
N CYS A 30 7.10 -3.31 7.41
CA CYS A 30 5.96 -3.96 6.81
C CYS A 30 5.55 -3.19 5.56
N LYS A 31 5.36 -3.94 4.48
CA LYS A 31 5.14 -3.42 3.15
C LYS A 31 4.02 -4.19 2.47
N TRP A 32 2.96 -3.49 2.11
CA TRP A 32 1.85 -4.05 1.35
C TRP A 32 1.75 -3.39 0.00
N GLU A 33 1.61 -4.19 -1.06
CA GLU A 33 1.40 -3.68 -2.41
C GLU A 33 -0.09 -3.48 -2.69
N PHE A 34 -0.41 -2.34 -3.28
CA PHE A 34 -1.74 -2.00 -3.77
C PHE A 34 -1.67 -1.57 -5.23
N ILE A 35 -2.73 -1.86 -5.96
CA ILE A 35 -2.96 -1.36 -7.32
C ILE A 35 -4.25 -0.55 -7.34
N GLY A 36 -4.33 0.41 -8.24
CA GLY A 36 -5.55 1.15 -8.46
C GLY A 36 -5.58 1.74 -9.85
N VAL A 37 -6.72 2.32 -10.19
CA VAL A 37 -6.93 2.95 -11.49
C VAL A 37 -7.43 4.36 -11.29
N THR A 38 -6.96 5.28 -12.13
CA THR A 38 -7.43 6.65 -12.16
C THR A 38 -8.78 6.76 -12.89
N PRO A 39 -9.54 7.86 -12.76
CA PRO A 39 -10.75 8.07 -13.56
C PRO A 39 -10.50 8.02 -15.08
N ALA A 40 -9.27 8.27 -15.53
CA ALA A 40 -8.87 8.19 -16.93
C ALA A 40 -8.47 6.77 -17.39
N GLY A 41 -8.54 5.77 -16.50
CA GLY A 41 -8.17 4.38 -16.82
C GLY A 41 -6.69 4.05 -16.66
N GLU A 42 -5.88 4.96 -16.11
CA GLU A 42 -4.44 4.69 -15.91
C GLU A 42 -4.21 3.84 -14.67
N ILE A 43 -3.36 2.81 -14.78
CA ILE A 43 -2.91 2.02 -13.63
C ILE A 43 -1.96 2.85 -12.76
N ARG A 44 -2.11 2.68 -11.45
CA ARG A 44 -1.20 3.19 -10.41
C ARG A 44 -0.91 2.05 -9.44
N ARG A 45 0.32 2.01 -8.94
CA ARG A 45 0.74 1.06 -7.91
C ARG A 45 1.37 1.81 -6.75
N TRP A 46 1.19 1.27 -5.54
CA TRP A 46 1.77 1.83 -4.33
C TRP A 46 2.25 0.72 -3.41
N HIS A 47 3.27 1.05 -2.63
CA HIS A 47 3.52 0.38 -1.38
C HIS A 47 2.94 1.19 -0.24
N LEU A 48 2.12 0.56 0.59
CA LEU A 48 1.86 1.05 1.94
C LEU A 48 2.98 0.54 2.84
N CYS A 49 3.68 1.45 3.52
CA CYS A 49 4.77 1.11 4.42
C CYS A 49 4.48 1.61 5.83
N PHE A 50 4.90 0.87 6.85
CA PHE A 50 4.92 1.35 8.23
C PHE A 50 6.33 1.74 8.66
N SER A 51 6.49 2.97 9.16
CA SER A 51 7.75 3.49 9.70
C SER A 51 7.82 3.25 11.21
N LEU A 52 8.89 2.59 11.67
CA LEU A 52 9.13 2.41 13.11
C LEU A 52 9.40 3.69 13.86
N GLU A 53 10.08 4.63 13.22
CA GLU A 53 10.55 5.86 13.85
C GLU A 53 9.36 6.80 14.08
N THR A 54 8.56 7.01 13.05
CA THR A 54 7.44 7.95 13.10
C THR A 54 6.13 7.32 13.57
N LYS A 55 6.08 5.97 13.65
CA LYS A 55 4.88 5.19 13.97
C LYS A 55 3.70 5.48 13.03
N LYS A 56 4.01 5.82 11.78
CA LYS A 56 3.02 6.22 10.76
C LYS A 56 3.06 5.32 9.55
N PHE A 57 1.90 5.18 8.92
CA PHE A 57 1.76 4.60 7.60
C PHE A 57 2.01 5.65 6.53
N THR A 58 2.85 5.32 5.55
CA THR A 58 3.15 6.16 4.39
C THR A 58 2.88 5.40 3.10
N SER A 59 2.48 6.12 2.06
CA SER A 59 2.29 5.55 0.74
C SER A 59 3.45 5.95 -0.17
N ASN A 60 4.15 4.96 -0.71
CA ASN A 60 5.23 5.15 -1.66
C ASN A 60 4.72 4.75 -3.06
N PRO A 61 4.54 5.70 -4.00
CA PRO A 61 4.13 5.36 -5.36
C PRO A 61 5.22 4.53 -6.05
N LEU A 62 4.78 3.56 -6.84
CA LEU A 62 5.68 2.74 -7.65
C LEU A 62 5.70 3.22 -9.09
N THR A 63 6.86 3.05 -9.73
CA THR A 63 7.01 3.28 -11.16
C THR A 63 6.13 2.28 -11.91
N VAL A 64 5.17 2.81 -12.66
CA VAL A 64 4.31 2.02 -13.56
C VAL A 64 5.15 1.64 -14.78
N THR A 65 5.34 0.34 -15.01
CA THR A 65 6.19 -0.16 -16.08
C THR A 65 5.51 0.03 -17.45
N TYR A 66 6.28 -0.11 -18.54
CA TYR A 66 5.69 -0.14 -19.88
C TYR A 66 4.70 -1.30 -20.04
N TRP A 67 4.98 -2.44 -19.41
CA TRP A 67 4.09 -3.60 -19.41
C TRP A 67 2.75 -3.31 -18.73
N ASP A 68 2.77 -2.64 -17.56
CA ASP A 68 1.53 -2.22 -16.86
C ASP A 68 0.68 -1.29 -17.73
N LYS A 69 1.31 -0.41 -18.52
CA LYS A 69 0.60 0.51 -19.42
C LYS A 69 -0.08 -0.21 -20.58
N ILE A 70 0.61 -1.17 -21.21
CA ILE A 70 0.03 -1.97 -22.30
C ILE A 70 -1.15 -2.81 -21.79
N HIS A 71 -1.01 -3.42 -20.62
CA HIS A 71 -2.01 -4.34 -20.05
C HIS A 71 -2.93 -3.65 -19.04
N ALA A 72 -3.08 -2.32 -19.12
CA ALA A 72 -3.84 -1.56 -18.14
C ALA A 72 -5.29 -2.03 -18.02
N LYS A 73 -5.91 -2.37 -19.16
CA LYS A 73 -7.27 -2.91 -19.20
C LYS A 73 -7.36 -4.28 -18.56
N ASP A 74 -6.47 -5.20 -18.93
CA ASP A 74 -6.47 -6.56 -18.39
C ASP A 74 -6.23 -6.55 -16.88
N LEU A 75 -5.29 -5.74 -16.40
CA LEU A 75 -5.05 -5.54 -14.97
C LEU A 75 -6.30 -4.97 -14.29
N ALA A 76 -6.95 -3.98 -14.90
CA ALA A 76 -8.18 -3.44 -14.34
C ALA A 76 -9.28 -4.50 -14.22
N ASP A 77 -9.45 -5.35 -15.24
CA ASP A 77 -10.46 -6.41 -15.23
C ASP A 77 -10.11 -7.54 -14.25
N ILE A 78 -8.82 -7.88 -14.10
CA ILE A 78 -8.33 -8.86 -13.12
C ILE A 78 -8.60 -8.40 -11.68
N TYR A 79 -8.31 -7.13 -11.36
CA TYR A 79 -8.38 -6.63 -9.98
C TYR A 79 -9.72 -5.99 -9.60
N ARG A 80 -10.56 -5.62 -10.57
CA ARG A 80 -11.88 -5.01 -10.33
C ARG A 80 -12.79 -5.83 -9.39
N PRO A 81 -12.82 -7.18 -9.42
CA PRO A 81 -13.64 -7.97 -8.50
C PRO A 81 -13.28 -7.80 -7.02
N ILE A 82 -12.03 -7.46 -6.71
CA ILE A 82 -11.54 -7.27 -5.33
C ILE A 82 -11.27 -5.79 -5.01
N ALA A 83 -11.64 -4.88 -5.92
CA ALA A 83 -11.40 -3.46 -5.78
C ALA A 83 -12.46 -2.79 -4.92
N VAL A 84 -12.04 -1.83 -4.10
CA VAL A 84 -12.90 -0.92 -3.36
C VAL A 84 -12.88 0.43 -4.05
N LEU A 85 -14.06 0.96 -4.36
CA LEU A 85 -14.19 2.30 -4.94
C LEU A 85 -13.66 3.35 -3.96
N ARG A 86 -12.87 4.31 -4.46
CA ARG A 86 -12.17 5.29 -3.62
C ARG A 86 -13.11 6.09 -2.73
N HIS A 87 -14.34 6.37 -3.18
CA HIS A 87 -15.32 7.13 -2.41
C HIS A 87 -15.90 6.36 -1.21
N MET A 88 -15.80 5.02 -1.21
CA MET A 88 -16.21 4.18 -0.08
C MET A 88 -15.15 4.10 1.02
N LEU A 89 -13.91 4.53 0.72
CA LEU A 89 -12.80 4.57 1.66
C LEU A 89 -12.71 5.92 2.37
N PRO A 90 -12.10 6.00 3.56
CA PRO A 90 -11.93 7.25 4.28
C PRO A 90 -11.34 8.37 3.42
N LYS A 91 -11.88 9.58 3.58
CA LYS A 91 -11.34 10.78 2.93
C LYS A 91 -9.95 11.09 3.49
N GLY A 92 -9.08 11.62 2.64
CA GLY A 92 -7.69 11.93 3.01
C GLY A 92 -6.69 11.41 1.99
N SER A 93 -5.45 11.18 2.43
CA SER A 93 -4.39 10.63 1.60
C SER A 93 -4.68 9.19 1.19
N VAL A 94 -4.07 8.73 0.08
CA VAL A 94 -4.13 7.33 -0.35
C VAL A 94 -3.59 6.38 0.73
N ALA A 95 -2.60 6.79 1.53
CA ALA A 95 -2.10 6.00 2.66
C ALA A 95 -3.19 5.68 3.69
N VAL A 96 -4.05 6.64 4.03
CA VAL A 96 -5.18 6.42 4.96
C VAL A 96 -6.19 5.46 4.37
N ALA A 97 -6.49 5.60 3.08
CA ALA A 97 -7.40 4.71 2.37
C ALA A 97 -6.85 3.26 2.34
N MET A 98 -5.59 3.07 1.95
CA MET A 98 -4.96 1.74 1.92
C MET A 98 -4.84 1.12 3.32
N LYS A 99 -4.52 1.91 4.36
CA LYS A 99 -4.49 1.41 5.75
C LYS A 99 -5.84 0.84 6.18
N SER A 100 -6.95 1.47 5.78
CA SER A 100 -8.29 0.98 6.12
C SER A 100 -8.69 -0.31 5.42
N MET A 101 -7.90 -0.75 4.43
CA MET A 101 -8.07 -2.01 3.71
C MET A 101 -7.22 -3.14 4.28
N LEU A 102 -6.34 -2.86 5.26
CA LEU A 102 -5.58 -3.89 5.96
C LEU A 102 -6.49 -4.66 6.92
N LYS A 103 -6.15 -5.93 7.17
CA LYS A 103 -6.87 -6.71 8.18
C LYS A 103 -6.46 -6.26 9.59
N PRO A 104 -7.32 -6.47 10.61
CA PRO A 104 -6.96 -6.18 11.99
C PRO A 104 -5.68 -6.88 12.43
N GLU A 105 -5.43 -8.10 11.94
CA GLU A 105 -4.25 -8.90 12.26
C GLU A 105 -2.97 -8.25 11.72
N ASP A 106 -2.99 -7.72 10.50
CA ASP A 106 -1.85 -6.99 9.90
C ASP A 106 -1.49 -5.77 10.75
N ILE A 107 -2.51 -5.03 11.21
CA ILE A 107 -2.31 -3.83 12.05
C ILE A 107 -1.75 -4.23 13.41
N ALA A 108 -2.23 -5.33 13.99
CA ALA A 108 -1.77 -5.84 15.28
C ALA A 108 -0.31 -6.30 15.22
N GLU A 109 0.08 -7.04 14.17
CA GLU A 109 1.44 -7.52 13.94
C GLU A 109 2.43 -6.35 13.87
N VAL A 110 2.13 -5.35 13.04
CA VAL A 110 2.97 -4.16 12.87
C VAL A 110 3.12 -3.38 14.17
N THR A 111 2.03 -3.29 14.93
CA THR A 111 2.04 -2.64 16.25
C THR A 111 2.91 -3.43 17.24
N ALA A 112 2.82 -4.76 17.25
CA ALA A 112 3.62 -5.62 18.10
C ALA A 112 5.12 -5.52 17.77
N ILE A 113 5.47 -5.62 16.48
CA ILE A 113 6.84 -5.44 15.99
C ILE A 113 7.38 -4.06 16.36
N SER A 114 6.54 -3.03 16.23
CA SER A 114 6.86 -1.66 16.58
C SER A 114 7.16 -1.45 18.06
N LEU A 115 6.46 -2.16 18.95
CA LEU A 115 6.71 -2.14 20.39
C LEU A 115 7.99 -2.89 20.77
N ARG A 116 8.36 -3.92 20.01
CA ARG A 116 9.59 -4.72 20.19
C ARG A 116 10.86 -4.06 19.63
N GLY A 117 10.77 -2.81 19.19
CA GLY A 117 11.90 -2.10 18.58
C GLY A 117 12.31 -2.66 17.22
N GLY A 118 11.39 -3.32 16.50
CA GLY A 118 11.66 -3.89 15.18
C GLY A 118 12.27 -5.28 15.18
N ARG A 119 12.36 -5.95 16.35
CA ARG A 119 12.73 -7.37 16.43
C ARG A 119 11.50 -8.25 16.23
N MET A 120 11.55 -9.10 15.21
CA MET A 120 10.64 -10.24 15.07
C MET A 120 11.25 -11.42 15.83
N ASP A 121 10.47 -12.05 16.71
CA ASP A 121 10.85 -13.36 17.23
C ASP A 121 10.65 -14.34 16.07
N GLY A 122 11.74 -14.96 15.61
CA GLY A 122 11.71 -15.99 14.56
C GLY A 122 11.11 -17.30 15.04
#